data_AF-A0AAW7WI32-F1
#
_entry.id   AF-A0AAW7WI32-F1
#
_cell.length_a   1.000
_cell.length_b   1.000
_cell.length_c   1.000
_cell.angle_alpha   90.00
_cell.angle_beta   90.00
_cell.angle_gamma   90.00
#
_symmetry.space_group_name_H-M   'P 1'
#
loop_
_entity.id
_entity.type
_entity.pdbx_description
1 polymer ?
#
loop_
_entity_poly.entity_id
_entity_poly.type
_entity_poly.pdbx_seq_one_letter_code
_entity_poly.pdbx_strand_id
1 'polypeptide(L)'
;MVGALLIAAIFESAGALLAGGDVVDTISKGIIDPALVPDSETFVWAMVAALVSSALWVNLATWIGAPVSTTHAVVGGVMGRAGLSSIVSPDTVTTMVRPPSRIG
;
A
#
# COMPACT_ATOMS: atom_id res chain seq x y z
N MET A 1 -5.94 29.65 8.28
CA MET A 1 -6.06 28.19 8.40
C MET A 1 -6.75 27.58 7.17
N VAL A 2 -7.96 28.03 6.80
CA VAL A 2 -8.70 27.50 5.63
C VAL A 2 -7.94 27.65 4.30
N GLY A 3 -7.26 28.77 4.06
CA GLY A 3 -6.47 28.96 2.83
C GLY A 3 -5.32 27.95 2.66
N ALA A 4 -4.68 27.52 3.75
CA ALA A 4 -3.63 26.51 3.69
C ALA A 4 -4.20 25.11 3.38
N LEU A 5 -5.38 24.79 3.92
CA LEU A 5 -6.08 23.54 3.63
C LEU A 5 -6.52 23.47 2.16
N LEU A 6 -6.96 24.58 1.58
CA LEU A 6 -7.35 24.63 0.15
C LEU A 6 -6.15 24.41 -0.77
N ILE A 7 -5.01 25.06 -0.48
CA ILE A 7 -3.78 24.87 -1.25
C ILE A 7 -3.28 23.43 -1.11
N ALA A 8 -3.28 22.89 0.12
CA ALA A 8 -2.90 21.50 0.38
C ALA A 8 -3.78 20.53 -0.41
N ALA A 9 -5.11 20.67 -0.36
CA ALA A 9 -6.03 19.79 -1.08
C ALA A 9 -5.80 19.79 -2.60
N ILE A 10 -5.55 20.97 -3.19
CA ILE A 10 -5.28 21.08 -4.64
C ILE A 10 -3.97 20.38 -5.00
N PHE A 11 -2.89 20.69 -4.29
CA PHE A 11 -1.56 20.14 -4.60
C PHE A 11 -1.45 18.65 -4.26
N GLU A 12 -2.08 18.19 -3.18
CA GLU A 12 -2.12 16.79 -2.79
C GLU A 12 -2.91 15.96 -3.80
N SER A 13 -4.10 16.43 -4.21
CA SER A 13 -4.90 15.76 -5.25
C SER A 13 -4.19 15.77 -6.61
N ALA A 14 -3.59 16.90 -6.99
CA ALA A 14 -2.83 17.01 -8.23
C ALA A 14 -1.60 16.08 -8.23
N GLY A 15 -0.87 16.00 -7.12
CA GLY A 15 0.26 15.09 -6.96
C GLY A 15 -0.17 13.62 -7.02
N ALA A 16 -1.27 13.25 -6.35
CA ALA A 16 -1.82 11.91 -6.40
C ALA A 16 -2.28 11.51 -7.82
N LEU A 17 -2.87 12.44 -8.59
CA LEU A 17 -3.29 12.17 -9.97
C LEU A 17 -2.11 12.07 -10.94
N LEU A 18 -1.07 12.89 -10.76
CA LEU A 18 0.07 12.94 -11.67
C LEU A 18 1.14 11.87 -11.38
N ALA A 19 1.36 11.51 -10.11
CA ALA A 19 2.41 10.60 -9.67
C ALA A 19 1.90 9.35 -8.94
N GLY A 20 0.59 9.25 -8.68
CA GLY A 20 0.03 8.09 -7.97
C GLY A 20 0.06 6.80 -8.78
N GLY A 21 0.06 6.89 -10.11
CA GLY A 21 0.12 5.71 -11.01
C GLY A 21 1.32 4.81 -10.72
N ASP A 22 2.51 5.38 -10.60
CA ASP A 22 3.75 4.63 -10.35
C ASP A 22 3.75 3.95 -8.97
N VAL A 23 3.16 4.60 -7.96
CA VAL A 23 3.03 4.04 -6.60
C VAL A 23 2.03 2.88 -6.60
N VAL A 24 0.89 3.05 -7.27
CA VAL A 24 -0.14 2.01 -7.38
C VAL A 24 0.41 0.81 -8.16
N ASP A 25 1.16 1.03 -9.23
CA ASP A 25 1.79 -0.04 -10.01
C ASP A 25 2.82 -0.81 -9.19
N THR A 26 3.63 -0.11 -8.39
CA THR A 26 4.62 -0.73 -7.49
C THR A 26 3.95 -1.58 -6.41
N ILE A 27 2.87 -1.08 -5.79
CA ILE A 27 2.11 -1.80 -4.76
C ILE A 27 1.37 -3.01 -5.37
N SER A 28 0.73 -2.81 -6.52
CA SER A 28 -0.12 -3.80 -7.19
C SER A 28 0.68 -4.97 -7.76
N LYS A 29 1.83 -4.70 -8.38
CA LYS A 29 2.67 -5.72 -9.04
C LYS A 29 3.77 -6.26 -8.13
N GLY A 30 4.22 -5.48 -7.14
CA GLY A 30 5.33 -5.86 -6.25
C GLY A 30 4.92 -6.66 -5.02
N ILE A 31 3.63 -6.64 -4.63
CA ILE A 31 3.14 -7.32 -3.43
C ILE A 31 2.10 -8.41 -3.74
N ILE A 32 1.23 -8.20 -4.72
CA ILE A 32 0.24 -9.19 -5.16
C ILE A 32 0.68 -9.75 -6.51
N ASP A 33 0.74 -11.07 -6.63
CA ASP A 33 0.98 -11.70 -7.93
C ASP A 33 -0.33 -11.77 -8.73
N PRO A 34 -0.49 -10.98 -9.81
CA PRO A 34 -1.70 -11.02 -10.62
C PRO A 34 -1.91 -12.38 -11.33
N ALA A 35 -0.88 -13.24 -11.43
CA ALA A 35 -1.01 -14.59 -11.97
C ALA A 35 -1.68 -15.56 -10.98
N LEU A 36 -1.66 -15.24 -9.68
CA LEU A 36 -2.30 -16.03 -8.63
C LEU A 36 -3.71 -15.51 -8.28
N VAL A 37 -4.13 -14.37 -8.82
CA VAL A 37 -5.48 -13.82 -8.61
C VAL A 37 -6.38 -14.20 -9.78
N PRO A 38 -7.33 -15.13 -9.60
CA PRO A 38 -8.15 -15.66 -10.70
C PRO A 38 -9.16 -14.66 -11.25
N ASP A 39 -9.56 -13.64 -10.46
CA ASP A 39 -10.61 -12.70 -10.83
C ASP A 39 -10.25 -11.26 -10.45
N SER A 40 -10.45 -10.34 -11.40
CA SER A 40 -10.16 -8.91 -11.22
C SER A 40 -11.00 -8.29 -10.08
N GLU A 41 -12.17 -8.87 -9.78
CA GLU A 41 -13.00 -8.46 -8.65
C GLU A 41 -12.32 -8.75 -7.31
N THR A 42 -11.67 -9.92 -7.17
CA THR A 42 -10.96 -10.30 -5.95
C THR A 42 -9.77 -9.39 -5.70
N PHE A 43 -9.09 -8.97 -6.77
CA PHE A 43 -8.01 -7.99 -6.70
C PHE A 43 -8.50 -6.63 -6.16
N VAL A 44 -9.62 -6.12 -6.68
CA VAL A 44 -10.21 -4.86 -6.21
C VAL A 44 -10.64 -4.96 -4.75
N TRP A 45 -11.31 -6.05 -4.35
CA TRP A 45 -11.69 -6.27 -2.95
C TRP A 45 -10.48 -6.41 -2.02
N ALA A 46 -9.37 -6.95 -2.50
CA ALA A 46 -8.13 -7.01 -1.74
C ALA A 46 -7.52 -5.62 -1.51
N MET A 47 -7.48 -4.77 -2.54
CA MET A 47 -7.02 -3.38 -2.44
C MET A 47 -7.92 -2.54 -1.54
N VAL A 48 -9.24 -2.68 -1.64
CA VAL A 48 -10.19 -1.99 -0.76
C VAL A 48 -10.00 -2.42 0.69
N ALA A 49 -9.82 -3.72 0.97
CA ALA A 49 -9.56 -4.20 2.31
C ALA A 49 -8.24 -3.67 2.89
N ALA A 50 -7.19 -3.56 2.07
CA ALA A 50 -5.92 -2.97 2.46
C ALA A 50 -6.05 -1.47 2.81
N LEU A 51 -6.81 -0.70 2.01
CA LEU A 51 -7.10 0.71 2.30
C LEU A 51 -7.88 0.89 3.59
N VAL A 52 -8.90 0.04 3.83
CA VAL A 52 -9.68 0.08 5.09
C VAL A 52 -8.79 -0.25 6.29
N SER A 53 -7.94 -1.28 6.19
CA SER A 53 -7.00 -1.63 7.25
C SER A 53 -6.03 -0.49 7.57
N SER A 54 -5.45 0.14 6.54
CA SER A 54 -4.56 1.29 6.71
C SER A 54 -5.29 2.50 7.30
N ALA A 55 -6.51 2.78 6.86
CA ALA A 55 -7.33 3.88 7.37
C ALA A 55 -7.67 3.67 8.85
N LEU A 56 -8.05 2.45 9.25
CA LEU A 56 -8.30 2.10 10.64
C LEU A 56 -7.05 2.26 11.50
N TRP A 57 -5.89 1.82 11.01
CA TRP A 57 -4.62 1.96 11.73
C TRP A 57 -4.21 3.43 11.92
N VAL A 58 -4.33 4.26 10.88
CA VAL A 58 -4.03 5.69 10.95
C VAL A 58 -5.04 6.42 11.84
N ASN A 59 -6.32 6.05 11.80
CA ASN A 59 -7.35 6.65 12.66
C ASN A 59 -7.08 6.34 14.13
N LEU A 60 -6.75 5.09 14.45
CA LEU A 60 -6.36 4.67 15.79
C LEU A 60 -5.09 5.38 16.26
N ALA A 61 -4.08 5.49 15.40
CA ALA A 61 -2.83 6.19 15.69
C ALA A 61 -3.03 7.69 15.96
N THR A 62 -3.95 8.32 15.23
CA THR A 62 -4.33 9.73 15.44
C THR A 62 -5.00 9.91 16.81
N TRP A 63 -5.81 8.94 17.24
CA TRP A 63 -6.46 8.94 18.56
C TRP A 63 -5.48 8.82 19.73
N ILE A 64 -4.42 8.03 19.58
CA ILE A 64 -3.36 7.88 20.59
C ILE A 64 -2.28 8.98 20.50
N GLY A 65 -2.38 9.91 19.56
CA GLY A 65 -1.43 11.02 19.39
C GLY A 65 -0.03 10.61 18.95
N ALA A 66 0.13 9.37 18.45
CA ALA A 66 1.42 8.84 18.02
C ALA A 66 1.67 9.19 16.53
N PRO A 67 2.82 9.79 16.18
CA PRO A 67 3.17 10.04 14.79
C PRO A 67 3.48 8.72 14.08
N VAL A 68 2.64 8.34 13.11
CA VAL A 68 2.82 7.14 12.28
C VAL A 68 3.00 7.49 10.80
N SER A 69 3.81 6.69 10.10
CA SER A 69 4.01 6.82 8.65
C SER A 69 2.86 6.14 7.90
N THR A 70 2.16 6.90 7.05
CA THR A 70 1.08 6.40 6.19
C THR A 70 1.57 5.38 5.18
N THR A 71 2.83 5.46 4.74
CA THR A 71 3.44 4.51 3.79
C THR A 71 3.51 3.10 4.35
N HIS A 72 3.97 2.95 5.60
CA HIS A 72 4.05 1.64 6.25
C HIS A 72 2.68 1.05 6.56
N ALA A 73 1.69 1.89 6.87
CA ALA A 73 0.32 1.44 7.10
C ALA A 73 -0.32 0.85 5.84
N VAL A 74 -0.13 1.50 4.68
CA VAL A 74 -0.65 1.00 3.39
C VAL A 74 0.07 -0.27 2.95
N VAL A 75 1.41 -0.29 2.99
CA VAL A 75 2.21 -1.48 2.62
C VAL A 75 1.87 -2.67 3.52
N GLY A 76 1.75 -2.45 4.84
CA GLY A 76 1.35 -3.48 5.80
C GLY A 76 -0.08 -3.99 5.58
N GLY A 77 -1.03 -3.12 5.24
CA GLY A 77 -2.40 -3.49 4.91
C GLY A 77 -2.50 -4.36 3.64
N VAL A 78 -1.74 -4.03 2.60
CA VAL A 78 -1.68 -4.81 1.35
C VAL A 78 -1.05 -6.18 1.58
N MET A 79 0.09 -6.24 2.29
CA MET A 79 0.70 -7.51 2.68
C MET A 79 -0.21 -8.37 3.55
N GLY A 80 -0.95 -7.78 4.50
CA GLY A 80 -1.87 -8.50 5.38
C GLY A 80 -2.99 -9.20 4.61
N ARG A 81 -3.61 -8.51 3.64
CA ARG A 81 -4.65 -9.11 2.80
C ARG A 81 -4.08 -10.14 1.81
N ALA A 82 -2.93 -9.87 1.21
CA ALA A 82 -2.26 -10.81 0.30
C ALA A 82 -1.83 -12.10 1.02
N GLY A 83 -1.27 -11.97 2.23
CA GLY A 83 -0.84 -13.09 3.08
C GLY A 83 -2.01 -13.94 3.56
N LEU A 84 -3.13 -13.33 3.93
CA LEU A 84 -4.35 -14.06 4.30
C LEU A 84 -4.93 -14.86 3.13
N SER A 85 -4.75 -14.39 1.90
CA SER A 85 -5.31 -15.01 0.70
C SER A 85 -4.31 -15.93 -0.03
N SER A 86 -3.10 -16.16 0.52
CA SER A 86 -2.05 -17.01 -0.08
C SER A 86 -1.55 -16.58 -1.47
N ILE A 87 -1.81 -15.33 -1.86
CA ILE A 87 -1.50 -14.73 -3.17
C ILE A 87 -0.24 -13.84 -3.12
N VAL A 88 0.56 -14.01 -2.06
CA VAL A 88 1.87 -13.36 -1.95
C VAL A 88 2.81 -14.00 -2.97
N SER A 89 3.40 -13.17 -3.84
CA SER A 89 4.45 -13.62 -4.74
C SER A 89 5.59 -14.26 -3.92
N PRO A 90 5.97 -15.52 -4.19
CA PRO A 90 7.10 -16.17 -3.53
C PRO A 90 8.40 -15.35 -3.59
N ASP A 91 8.56 -14.52 -4.63
CA ASP A 91 9.75 -13.70 -4.87
C ASP A 91 9.88 -12.56 -3.84
N THR A 92 8.77 -12.02 -3.33
CA THR A 92 8.76 -10.99 -2.29
C THR A 92 9.21 -11.54 -0.93
N VAL A 93 8.84 -12.79 -0.61
CA VAL A 93 9.29 -13.48 0.63
C VAL A 93 10.75 -13.89 0.50
N THR A 94 11.15 -14.36 -0.69
CA THR A 94 12.51 -14.86 -0.94
C THR A 94 13.53 -13.71 -0.97
N THR A 95 13.18 -12.53 -1.45
CA THR A 95 14.07 -11.34 -1.44
C THR A 95 14.24 -10.69 -0.07
N MET A 96 13.28 -10.85 0.85
CA MET A 96 13.44 -10.42 2.25
C MET A 96 14.27 -11.38 3.09
N VAL A 97 14.24 -12.68 2.79
CA VAL A 97 15.03 -13.71 3.48
C VAL A 97 16.45 -13.81 2.91
N ARG A 98 16.64 -13.53 1.62
CA ARG A 98 17.95 -13.63 0.98
C ARG A 98 18.70 -12.29 1.11
N PRO A 99 19.86 -12.24 1.79
CA PRO A 99 20.67 -11.03 1.79
C PRO A 99 21.06 -10.67 0.34
N PRO A 100 21.17 -9.37 0.00
CA PRO A 100 21.57 -8.94 -1.32
C PRO A 100 23.00 -9.43 -1.58
N SER A 101 23.13 -10.56 -2.25
CA SER A 101 24.42 -11.07 -2.71
C SER A 101 24.94 -10.09 -3.75
N ARG A 102 26.07 -9.45 -3.43
CA ARG A 102 26.93 -8.66 -4.31
C ARG A 102 26.73 -9.04 -5.78
N ILE A 103 26.09 -8.15 -6.52
CA ILE A 103 26.42 -7.96 -7.93
C ILE A 103 27.89 -7.52 -7.97
N GLY A 104 28.68 -8.28 -8.73
CA GLY A 104 30.14 -8.11 -8.85
C GLY A 104 30.56 -6.80 -9.48
#